data_AF-A0A452YK20-F1
#
_entry.id   AF-A0A452YK20-F1
#
_cell.length_a   1.000
_cell.length_b   1.000
_cell.length_c   1.000
_cell.angle_alpha   90.00
_cell.angle_beta   90.00
_cell.angle_gamma   90.00
#
_symmetry.space_group_name_H-M   'P 1'
#
loop_
_entity.id
_entity.type
_entity.pdbx_description
1 polymer ?
#
loop_
_entity_poly.entity_id
_entity_poly.type
_entity_poly.pdbx_seq_one_letter_code
_entity_poly.pdbx_strand_id
1 'polypeptide(L)'
;PHIQEVYVDGTTTMSTHERKASIKEFYAVIFPSLLQLQRGITDMEDKKQKAVCMERYRRRDEDETSSLSDVDAEREEECGICMEMNSKVVLPNCTHAMCLRCYQDWNSRSQSCPFCRDNLKKTDPGDLWIYVEDDDVVDMETVSRENLRRLFMYINKLPLIVPDVIFSVYDSHIK
;
A
#
# COMPACT_ATOMS: atom_id res chain seq x y z
N PRO A 1 -21.14 17.22 9.93
CA PRO A 1 -21.01 15.82 10.38
C PRO A 1 -20.06 15.75 11.58
N HIS A 2 -20.57 15.38 12.76
CA HIS A 2 -19.79 15.22 13.99
C HIS A 2 -19.13 13.84 14.00
N ILE A 3 -17.83 13.77 14.29
CA ILE A 3 -17.09 12.51 14.43
C ILE A 3 -16.64 12.44 15.89
N GLN A 4 -17.08 11.42 16.63
CA GLN A 4 -16.68 11.15 18.00
C GLN A 4 -15.76 9.92 18.02
N GLU A 5 -14.63 10.01 18.72
CA GLU A 5 -13.79 8.84 19.03
C GLU A 5 -14.36 8.13 20.26
N VAL A 6 -14.56 6.81 20.15
CA VAL A 6 -15.10 5.96 21.23
C VAL A 6 -14.09 4.84 21.49
N TYR A 7 -13.61 4.73 22.73
CA TYR A 7 -12.73 3.64 23.16
C TYR A 7 -13.53 2.44 23.69
N VAL A 8 -12.89 1.26 23.69
CA VAL A 8 -13.49 -0.08 23.95
C VAL A 8 -14.10 -0.23 25.36
N ASP A 9 -13.74 0.65 26.28
CA ASP A 9 -14.21 0.72 27.67
C ASP A 9 -15.52 1.53 27.83
N GLY A 10 -16.09 2.06 26.74
CA GLY A 10 -17.33 2.86 26.78
C GLY A 10 -17.15 4.25 27.39
N THR A 11 -15.94 4.59 27.84
CA THR A 11 -15.60 5.92 28.35
C THR A 11 -15.37 6.83 27.15
N THR A 12 -16.35 7.70 26.86
CA THR A 12 -16.18 8.77 25.86
C THR A 12 -15.31 9.86 26.47
N THR A 13 -13.99 9.72 26.39
CA THR A 13 -13.08 10.84 26.68
C THR A 13 -13.13 11.78 25.50
N MET A 14 -13.88 12.88 25.66
CA MET A 14 -13.92 13.95 24.68
C MET A 14 -12.51 14.49 24.46
N SER A 15 -11.96 14.33 23.25
CA SER A 15 -10.89 15.20 22.78
C SER A 15 -11.36 16.64 23.01
N THR A 16 -10.64 17.38 23.85
CA THR A 16 -10.97 18.77 24.21
C THR A 16 -10.77 19.75 23.05
N HIS A 17 -10.30 19.26 21.90
CA HIS A 17 -9.89 20.05 20.75
C HIS A 17 -10.64 19.58 19.50
N GLU A 18 -11.75 20.23 19.20
CA GLU A 18 -12.48 20.00 17.95
C GLU A 18 -11.75 20.62 16.77
N ARG A 19 -11.92 20.04 15.57
CA ARG A 19 -11.27 20.51 14.34
C ARG A 19 -12.27 20.72 13.23
N LYS A 20 -12.06 21.77 12.43
CA LYS A 20 -12.96 22.19 11.36
C LYS A 20 -12.43 21.74 10.00
N ALA A 21 -13.24 20.98 9.27
CA ALA A 21 -13.04 20.69 7.86
C ALA A 21 -14.14 21.36 7.02
N SER A 22 -13.80 21.78 5.81
CA SER A 22 -14.80 22.13 4.80
C SER A 22 -15.54 20.89 4.28
N ILE A 23 -16.71 21.12 3.69
CA ILE A 23 -17.48 20.06 3.02
C ILE A 23 -16.64 19.38 1.91
N LYS A 24 -15.82 20.16 1.20
CA LYS A 24 -14.92 19.65 0.15
C LYS A 24 -13.87 18.71 0.73
N GLU A 25 -13.19 19.10 1.81
CA GLU A 25 -12.18 18.28 2.49
C GLU A 25 -12.80 16.99 3.06
N PHE A 26 -14.03 17.09 3.56
CA PHE A 26 -14.76 15.93 4.04
C PHE A 26 -14.96 14.90 2.92
N TYR A 27 -15.52 15.29 1.78
CA TYR A 27 -15.79 14.33 0.69
C TYR A 27 -14.56 13.94 -0.13
N ALA A 28 -13.54 14.80 -0.20
CA ALA A 28 -12.33 14.52 -0.99
C ALA A 28 -11.28 13.69 -0.24
N VAL A 29 -11.21 13.81 1.10
CA VAL A 29 -10.13 13.19 1.89
C VAL A 29 -10.68 12.36 3.04
N ILE A 30 -11.49 12.95 3.93
CA ILE A 30 -11.87 12.31 5.19
C ILE A 30 -12.79 11.10 4.93
N PHE A 31 -13.88 11.28 4.18
CA PHE A 31 -14.84 10.22 3.91
C PHE A 31 -14.24 9.05 3.11
N PRO A 32 -13.47 9.27 2.01
CA PRO A 32 -12.77 8.18 1.34
C PRO A 32 -11.77 7.44 2.24
N SER A 33 -11.08 8.14 3.14
CA SER A 33 -10.13 7.52 4.08
C SER A 33 -10.85 6.64 5.10
N LEU A 34 -11.98 7.12 5.64
CA LEU A 34 -12.82 6.33 6.55
C LEU A 34 -13.42 5.10 5.85
N LEU A 35 -13.85 5.25 4.60
CA LEU A 35 -14.37 4.13 3.80
C LEU A 35 -13.29 3.08 3.53
N GLN A 36 -12.06 3.51 3.27
CA GLN A 36 -10.91 2.60 3.09
C GLN A 36 -10.56 1.86 4.38
N LEU A 37 -10.64 2.52 5.53
CA LEU A 37 -10.42 1.88 6.84
C LEU A 37 -11.55 0.89 7.19
N GLN A 38 -12.79 1.20 6.83
CA GLN A 38 -13.95 0.33 7.07
C GLN A 38 -14.00 -0.86 6.09
N ARG A 39 -13.63 -0.65 4.83
CA ARG A 39 -13.63 -1.70 3.78
C ARG A 39 -12.34 -2.50 3.74
N GLY A 40 -11.26 -2.01 4.34
CA GLY A 40 -9.98 -2.70 4.41
C GLY A 40 -10.04 -4.03 5.14
N ILE A 41 -11.05 -4.23 6.02
CA ILE A 41 -11.34 -5.48 6.71
C ILE A 41 -12.85 -5.59 6.88
N THR A 42 -13.56 -6.27 5.98
CA THR A 42 -14.68 -7.06 6.51
C THR A 42 -14.03 -8.22 7.26
N ASP A 43 -14.56 -8.57 8.43
CA ASP A 43 -14.04 -9.69 9.25
C ASP A 43 -13.96 -11.00 8.43
N MET A 44 -14.78 -11.13 7.36
CA MET A 44 -14.70 -12.23 6.40
C MET A 44 -13.49 -12.15 5.45
N GLU A 45 -13.18 -10.98 4.88
CA GLU A 45 -12.04 -10.82 3.97
C GLU A 45 -10.70 -10.93 4.71
N ASP A 46 -10.61 -10.40 5.93
CA ASP A 46 -9.43 -10.55 6.78
C ASP A 46 -9.22 -12.00 7.20
N LYS A 47 -10.28 -12.72 7.62
CA LYS A 47 -10.20 -14.17 7.89
C LYS A 47 -9.78 -14.97 6.66
N LYS A 48 -10.25 -14.60 5.46
CA LYS A 48 -9.87 -15.26 4.20
C LYS A 48 -8.42 -14.96 3.83
N GLN A 49 -7.98 -13.71 3.93
CA GLN A 49 -6.60 -13.33 3.65
C GLN A 49 -5.64 -13.93 4.68
N LYS A 50 -6.02 -13.94 5.96
CA LYS A 50 -5.28 -14.62 7.03
C LYS A 50 -5.22 -16.13 6.82
N ALA A 51 -6.31 -16.76 6.35
CA ALA A 51 -6.29 -18.18 5.98
C ALA A 51 -5.37 -18.45 4.78
N VAL A 52 -5.40 -17.61 3.75
CA VAL A 52 -4.48 -17.71 2.60
C VAL A 52 -3.03 -17.49 3.02
N CYS A 53 -2.76 -16.50 3.87
CA CYS A 53 -1.44 -16.21 4.40
C CYS A 53 -0.93 -17.35 5.28
N MET A 54 -1.73 -17.84 6.23
CA MET A 54 -1.38 -19.00 7.06
C MET A 54 -1.16 -20.26 6.23
N GLU A 55 -1.96 -20.50 5.20
CA GLU A 55 -1.76 -21.64 4.30
C GLU A 55 -0.46 -21.51 3.49
N ARG A 56 -0.08 -20.30 3.05
CA ARG A 56 1.23 -20.05 2.43
C ARG A 56 2.38 -20.33 3.40
N TYR A 57 2.28 -19.86 4.65
CA TYR A 57 3.28 -20.15 5.69
C TYR A 57 3.36 -21.64 6.00
N ARG A 58 2.23 -22.35 6.08
CA ARG A 58 2.20 -23.79 6.35
C ARG A 58 2.83 -24.61 5.23
N ARG A 59 2.65 -24.19 3.97
CA ARG A 59 3.37 -24.79 2.82
C ARG A 59 4.88 -24.55 2.92
N ARG A 60 5.30 -23.37 3.38
CA ARG A 60 6.71 -23.02 3.57
C ARG A 60 7.39 -23.88 4.65
N ASP A 61 6.73 -24.12 5.79
CA ASP A 61 7.23 -25.01 6.86
C ASP A 61 7.34 -26.48 6.40
N GLU A 62 6.45 -26.94 5.51
CA GLU A 62 6.52 -28.30 4.94
C GLU A 62 7.63 -28.43 3.88
N ASP A 63 7.91 -27.37 3.11
CA ASP A 63 9.01 -27.33 2.13
C ASP A 63 10.42 -27.17 2.75
N GLU A 64 10.52 -26.60 3.95
CA GLU A 64 11.78 -26.41 4.71
C GLU A 64 12.46 -27.75 5.08
N THR A 65 11.75 -28.87 4.97
CA THR A 65 12.33 -30.22 5.16
C THR A 65 13.03 -30.75 3.88
N SER A 66 12.96 -30.03 2.76
CA SER A 66 13.52 -30.42 1.46
C SER A 66 14.60 -29.44 0.97
N SER A 67 15.80 -29.56 1.54
CA SER A 67 17.02 -28.77 1.25
C SER A 67 17.52 -28.74 -0.23
N LEU A 68 16.71 -29.15 -1.22
CA LEU A 68 16.97 -29.00 -2.66
C LEU A 68 16.16 -27.86 -3.31
N SER A 69 15.15 -27.29 -2.63
CA SER A 69 14.22 -26.29 -3.18
C SER A 69 14.73 -24.84 -3.11
N ASP A 70 15.49 -24.47 -2.07
CA ASP A 70 15.98 -23.09 -1.89
C ASP A 70 16.87 -22.62 -3.05
N VAL A 71 17.72 -23.51 -3.58
CA VAL A 71 18.65 -23.16 -4.68
C VAL A 71 17.90 -22.90 -5.99
N ASP A 72 16.81 -23.63 -6.26
CA ASP A 72 16.01 -23.39 -7.47
C ASP A 72 15.11 -22.17 -7.33
N ALA A 73 14.64 -21.85 -6.12
CA ALA A 73 13.91 -20.62 -5.83
C ALA A 73 14.76 -19.36 -6.05
N GLU A 74 16.00 -19.33 -5.53
CA GLU A 74 16.93 -18.21 -5.75
C GLU A 74 17.24 -18.02 -7.25
N ARG A 75 17.39 -19.12 -8.00
CA ARG A 75 17.63 -19.07 -9.46
C ARG A 75 16.44 -18.52 -10.25
N GLU A 76 15.22 -18.72 -9.76
CA GLU A 76 14.01 -18.15 -10.35
C GLU A 76 13.83 -16.67 -10.01
N GLU A 77 14.45 -16.17 -8.94
CA GLU A 77 14.49 -14.75 -8.52
C GLU A 77 15.62 -13.96 -9.19
N GLU A 78 16.64 -14.62 -9.72
CA GLU A 78 17.72 -13.97 -10.45
C GLU A 78 17.34 -13.54 -11.88
N CYS A 79 17.97 -12.46 -12.36
CA CYS A 79 17.94 -12.13 -13.78
C CYS A 79 18.66 -13.21 -14.60
N GLY A 80 17.96 -13.88 -15.51
CA GLY A 80 18.54 -14.93 -16.37
C GLY A 80 19.61 -14.48 -17.38
N ILE A 81 20.07 -13.22 -17.32
CA ILE A 81 21.15 -12.67 -18.14
C ILE A 81 22.38 -12.36 -17.29
N CYS A 82 22.23 -11.62 -16.18
CA CYS A 82 23.35 -11.23 -15.32
C CYS A 82 23.50 -12.06 -14.04
N MET A 83 22.55 -12.95 -13.75
CA MET A 83 22.53 -13.80 -12.54
C MET A 83 22.60 -12.99 -11.23
N GLU A 84 22.01 -11.79 -11.24
CA GLU A 84 21.90 -10.95 -10.04
C GLU A 84 20.44 -10.88 -9.60
N MET A 85 20.21 -10.83 -8.29
CA MET A 85 18.91 -10.59 -7.65
C MET A 85 18.52 -9.11 -7.84
N ASN A 86 17.89 -8.80 -8.96
CA ASN A 86 17.39 -7.47 -9.30
C ASN A 86 15.91 -7.58 -9.67
N SER A 87 15.12 -6.56 -9.34
CA SER A 87 13.74 -6.44 -9.82
C SER A 87 13.68 -6.58 -11.34
N LYS A 88 12.73 -7.39 -11.79
CA LYS A 88 12.60 -7.76 -13.20
C LYS A 88 11.51 -6.95 -13.89
N VAL A 89 11.68 -6.83 -15.21
CA VAL A 89 10.65 -6.35 -16.11
C VAL A 89 10.25 -7.46 -17.06
N VAL A 90 8.97 -7.52 -17.39
CA VAL A 90 8.36 -8.52 -18.27
C VAL A 90 8.05 -7.88 -19.61
N LEU A 91 8.47 -8.55 -20.68
CA LEU A 91 8.18 -8.12 -22.05
C LEU A 91 6.72 -8.44 -22.42
N PRO A 92 5.92 -7.47 -22.89
CA PRO A 92 4.49 -7.67 -23.13
C PRO A 92 4.18 -8.64 -24.29
N ASN A 93 5.10 -8.78 -25.25
CA ASN A 93 4.88 -9.60 -26.44
C ASN A 93 5.15 -11.10 -26.21
N CYS A 94 5.99 -11.44 -25.23
CA CYS A 94 6.52 -12.80 -25.07
C CYS A 94 6.69 -13.26 -23.62
N THR A 95 6.23 -12.45 -22.65
CA THR A 95 6.24 -12.71 -21.20
C THR A 95 7.58 -13.08 -20.56
N HIS A 96 8.69 -13.00 -21.29
CA HIS A 96 10.02 -13.21 -20.75
C HIS A 96 10.43 -12.06 -19.83
N ALA A 97 11.12 -12.40 -18.74
CA ALA A 97 11.53 -11.48 -17.70
C ALA A 97 13.06 -11.33 -17.63
N MET A 98 13.54 -10.12 -17.39
CA MET A 98 14.95 -9.81 -17.12
C MET A 98 15.03 -8.51 -16.31
N CYS A 99 16.17 -8.19 -15.70
CA CYS A 99 16.32 -6.89 -15.03
C CYS A 99 16.33 -5.73 -16.04
N LEU A 100 15.90 -4.55 -15.58
CA LEU A 100 15.79 -3.36 -16.44
C LEU A 100 17.12 -2.99 -17.11
N ARG A 101 18.24 -3.16 -16.40
CA ARG A 101 19.59 -2.90 -16.93
C ARG A 101 19.90 -3.80 -18.13
N CYS A 102 19.71 -5.11 -17.98
CA CYS A 102 19.94 -6.07 -19.06
C CYS A 102 19.00 -5.85 -20.23
N TYR A 103 17.73 -5.47 -19.98
CA TYR A 103 16.81 -5.08 -21.04
C TYR A 103 17.34 -3.87 -21.83
N GLN A 104 17.72 -2.78 -21.15
CA GLN A 104 18.21 -1.56 -21.79
C GLN A 104 19.48 -1.79 -22.61
N ASP A 105 20.44 -2.50 -22.03
CA ASP A 105 21.70 -2.86 -22.69
C ASP A 105 21.44 -3.70 -23.95
N TRP A 106 20.57 -4.69 -23.86
CA TRP A 106 20.22 -5.52 -24.99
C TRP A 106 19.44 -4.74 -26.06
N ASN A 107 18.45 -3.96 -25.66
CA ASN A 107 17.60 -3.18 -26.57
C ASN A 107 18.41 -2.14 -27.35
N SER A 108 19.49 -1.59 -26.76
CA SER A 108 20.41 -0.69 -27.45
C SER A 108 21.15 -1.35 -28.64
N ARG A 109 21.27 -2.68 -28.63
CA ARG A 109 21.98 -3.48 -29.66
C ARG A 109 21.04 -4.24 -30.59
N SER A 110 19.93 -4.75 -30.05
CA SER A 110 18.95 -5.54 -30.79
C SER A 110 17.55 -5.29 -30.26
N GLN A 111 16.64 -4.92 -31.15
CA GLN A 111 15.22 -4.72 -30.86
C GLN A 111 14.46 -6.05 -30.91
N SER A 112 14.97 -7.05 -30.18
CA SER A 112 14.39 -8.39 -30.09
C SER A 112 14.44 -8.90 -28.65
N CYS A 113 13.59 -9.85 -28.26
CA CYS A 113 13.75 -10.53 -26.98
C CYS A 113 15.09 -11.31 -26.95
N PRO A 114 15.92 -11.21 -25.90
CA PRO A 114 17.16 -11.97 -25.81
C PRO A 114 16.94 -13.48 -25.64
N PHE A 115 15.75 -13.89 -25.19
CA PHE A 115 15.41 -15.29 -24.95
C PHE A 115 14.78 -15.98 -26.17
N CYS A 116 13.73 -15.40 -26.74
CA CYS A 116 12.97 -16.00 -27.85
C CYS A 116 13.14 -15.29 -29.20
N ARG A 117 13.82 -14.14 -29.24
CA ARG A 117 14.01 -13.30 -30.44
C ARG A 117 12.73 -12.67 -31.02
N ASP A 118 11.62 -12.68 -30.28
CA ASP A 118 10.42 -11.92 -30.67
C ASP A 118 10.73 -10.43 -30.83
N ASN A 119 10.02 -9.79 -31.75
CA ASN A 119 10.28 -8.41 -32.16
C ASN A 119 9.81 -7.40 -31.10
N LEU A 120 10.69 -6.46 -30.73
CA LEU A 120 10.44 -5.39 -29.75
C LEU A 120 10.42 -3.97 -30.35
N LYS A 121 10.51 -3.82 -31.68
CA LYS A 121 10.60 -2.50 -32.34
C LYS A 121 9.44 -1.53 -32.04
N LYS A 122 8.34 -2.03 -31.48
CA LYS A 122 7.14 -1.24 -31.13
C LYS A 122 6.91 -1.14 -29.61
N THR A 123 7.81 -1.69 -28.80
CA THR A 123 7.68 -1.71 -27.34
C THR A 123 8.36 -0.46 -26.80
N ASP A 124 7.58 0.45 -26.23
CA ASP A 124 8.11 1.59 -25.48
C ASP A 124 8.57 1.13 -24.09
N PRO A 125 9.56 1.78 -23.45
CA PRO A 125 9.92 1.49 -22.07
C PRO A 125 8.74 1.55 -21.08
N GLY A 126 7.71 2.35 -21.36
CA GLY A 126 6.47 2.40 -20.59
C GLY A 126 5.55 1.19 -20.75
N ASP A 127 5.75 0.36 -21.78
CA ASP A 127 4.98 -0.86 -22.01
C ASP A 127 5.55 -2.08 -21.25
N LEU A 128 6.67 -1.91 -20.56
CA LEU A 128 7.29 -2.95 -19.75
C LEU A 128 6.54 -3.12 -18.44
N TRP A 129 6.26 -4.37 -18.07
CA TRP A 129 5.54 -4.65 -16.84
C TRP A 129 6.53 -4.93 -15.74
N ILE A 130 6.34 -4.32 -14.56
CA ILE A 130 7.15 -4.64 -13.39
C ILE A 130 6.74 -6.04 -12.91
N TYR A 131 7.71 -6.92 -12.75
CA TYR A 131 7.51 -8.19 -12.07
C TYR A 131 7.38 -7.90 -10.57
N VAL A 132 6.25 -8.28 -9.99
CA VAL A 132 5.96 -8.08 -8.57
C VAL A 132 6.15 -9.42 -7.88
N GLU A 133 7.09 -9.49 -6.95
CA GLU A 133 7.36 -10.67 -6.13
C GLU A 133 6.38 -10.74 -4.95
N ASP A 134 6.28 -11.90 -4.32
CA ASP A 134 5.38 -12.07 -3.17
C ASP A 134 5.77 -11.14 -2.00
N ASP A 135 7.07 -10.86 -1.83
CA ASP A 135 7.60 -9.96 -0.82
C ASP A 135 7.34 -8.47 -1.12
N ASP A 136 7.03 -8.11 -2.38
CA ASP A 136 6.62 -6.75 -2.76
C ASP A 136 5.17 -6.45 -2.33
N VAL A 137 4.38 -7.49 -2.02
CA VAL A 137 2.97 -7.35 -1.64
C VAL A 137 2.87 -6.96 -0.16
N VAL A 138 2.60 -5.69 0.09
CA VAL A 138 2.37 -5.17 1.46
C VAL A 138 1.10 -5.79 2.07
N ASP A 139 1.23 -6.33 3.28
CA ASP A 139 0.11 -6.93 4.00
C ASP A 139 -0.99 -5.89 4.37
N MET A 140 -2.23 -6.36 4.45
CA MET A 140 -3.39 -5.49 4.69
C MET A 140 -3.38 -4.81 6.06
N GLU A 141 -2.73 -5.39 7.08
CA GLU A 141 -2.59 -4.79 8.39
C GLU A 141 -1.66 -3.57 8.32
N THR A 142 -0.53 -3.70 7.63
CA THR A 142 0.41 -2.60 7.37
C THR A 142 -0.25 -1.51 6.54
N VAL A 143 -1.01 -1.84 5.49
CA VAL A 143 -1.78 -0.86 4.70
C VAL A 143 -2.78 -0.12 5.57
N SER A 144 -3.56 -0.82 6.39
CA SER A 144 -4.58 -0.24 7.25
C SER A 144 -3.97 0.69 8.31
N ARG A 145 -2.88 0.26 8.95
CA ARG A 145 -2.11 1.06 9.92
C ARG A 145 -1.60 2.36 9.31
N GLU A 146 -1.07 2.29 8.09
CA GLU A 146 -0.53 3.46 7.41
C GLU A 146 -1.64 4.41 6.93
N ASN A 147 -2.76 3.87 6.43
CA ASN A 147 -3.93 4.67 6.09
C ASN A 147 -4.51 5.40 7.32
N LEU A 148 -4.53 4.74 8.48
CA LEU A 148 -4.96 5.34 9.73
C LEU A 148 -4.02 6.49 10.13
N ARG A 149 -2.70 6.27 10.07
CA ARG A 149 -1.70 7.32 10.35
C ARG A 149 -1.89 8.53 9.45
N ARG A 150 -2.08 8.34 8.14
CA ARG A 150 -2.30 9.43 7.18
C ARG A 150 -3.57 10.21 7.50
N LEU A 151 -4.66 9.52 7.84
CA LEU A 151 -5.91 10.17 8.25
C LEU A 151 -5.72 11.00 9.51
N PHE A 152 -5.10 10.45 10.55
CA PHE A 152 -4.79 11.18 11.78
C PHE A 152 -3.89 12.39 11.52
N MET A 153 -2.85 12.25 10.70
CA MET A 153 -1.99 13.38 10.33
C MET A 153 -2.75 14.47 9.58
N TYR A 154 -3.66 14.10 8.68
CA TYR A 154 -4.50 15.05 7.96
C TYR A 154 -5.45 15.77 8.92
N ILE A 155 -6.17 15.03 9.77
CA ILE A 155 -7.02 15.61 10.82
C ILE A 155 -6.19 16.53 11.70
N ASN A 156 -4.96 16.14 12.05
CA ASN A 156 -4.08 16.94 12.89
C ASN A 156 -3.56 18.24 12.25
N LYS A 157 -3.79 18.45 10.95
CA LYS A 157 -3.49 19.71 10.26
C LYS A 157 -4.72 20.60 10.08
N LEU A 158 -5.92 20.10 10.37
CA LEU A 158 -7.15 20.88 10.27
C LEU A 158 -7.20 21.98 11.35
N PRO A 159 -7.77 23.17 11.01
CA PRO A 159 -7.97 24.26 11.96
C PRO A 159 -8.67 23.80 13.24
N LEU A 160 -8.11 24.16 14.39
CA LEU A 160 -8.73 23.95 15.69
C LEU A 160 -9.92 24.89 15.84
N ILE A 161 -11.02 24.37 16.38
CA ILE A 161 -12.16 25.16 16.82
C ILE A 161 -11.79 25.68 18.21
N VAL A 162 -11.51 26.98 18.32
CA VAL A 162 -11.30 27.65 19.62
C VAL A 162 -12.69 27.98 20.19
N PRO A 163 -13.03 27.55 21.42
CA PRO A 163 -14.30 27.92 22.03
C PRO A 163 -14.38 29.43 22.28
N ASP A 164 -15.42 30.08 21.75
CA ASP A 164 -15.72 31.52 21.90
C ASP A 164 -16.24 31.91 23.31
N VAL A 165 -15.66 31.34 24.38
CA VAL A 165 -16.20 31.49 25.75
C VAL A 165 -15.67 32.75 26.48
N ILE A 166 -14.88 33.61 25.84
CA ILE A 166 -14.25 34.75 26.56
C ILE A 166 -15.01 36.09 26.43
N PHE A 167 -15.97 36.26 25.51
CA PHE A 167 -16.52 37.60 25.23
C PHE A 167 -17.88 37.97 25.85
N SER A 168 -18.54 37.12 26.64
CA SER A 168 -19.88 37.45 27.17
C SER A 168 -19.98 37.76 28.67
N VAL A 169 -18.88 37.81 29.42
CA VAL A 169 -18.93 38.05 30.89
C VAL A 169 -18.60 39.50 31.28
N TYR A 170 -18.07 40.32 30.37
CA TYR A 170 -17.69 41.71 30.71
C TYR A 170 -18.74 42.78 30.41
N ASP A 171 -19.85 42.45 29.74
CA ASP A 171 -20.83 43.47 29.33
C ASP A 171 -22.09 43.55 30.24
N SER A 172 -22.10 42.83 31.37
CA SER A 172 -23.19 42.89 32.35
C SER A 172 -22.91 43.77 33.58
N HIS A 173 -21.88 44.62 33.56
CA HIS A 173 -21.54 45.52 34.67
C HIS A 173 -21.53 47.01 34.34
N ILE A 174 -22.15 47.44 33.23
CA ILE A 174 -22.43 48.87 32.97
C ILE A 174 -23.92 49.07 32.66
N LYS A 175 -24.73 49.17 33.71
CA LYS A 175 -25.76 50.21 33.89
C LYS A 175 -26.41 50.13 35.25
#